data_AF-A0AAE3EHI6-F1
#
_entry.id   AF-A0AAE3EHI6-F1
#
_cell.length_a   1.000
_cell.length_b   1.000
_cell.length_c   1.000
_cell.angle_alpha   90.00
_cell.angle_beta   90.00
_cell.angle_gamma   90.00
#
_symmetry.space_group_name_H-M   'P 1'
#
loop_
_entity.id
_entity.type
_entity.pdbx_description
1 polymer ?
#
loop_
_entity_poly.entity_id
_entity_poly.type
_entity_poly.pdbx_seq_one_letter_code
_entity_poly.pdbx_strand_id
1 'polypeptide(L)'
;MRTFFRFARFIALIATFSLPAGAFALDAEPPVRIEYYGEIGCAHCDLFAEKDLPAAERASGLKVEAAYFDILSAEGFSRCERELSLRGESFSVFPVLIAGNNVYQGNAAIEENLIPELLHFAEHGSWRAKLASSKTDRSASEKSGIGTSDGAQAGSPFVLSFWPVAAAGLVDGINPCAFATMLFFLSWISLKGGSRTRVLGMGLAFIAGVFAAYTATGYGLSGVLRAASFSRGLRAFFRWFFPALALLFAVLSFRDAVRARKGNPEGMALQLPDFLKKLTHKRIRGTRTSGGLPVLAISFFCTGAVVSVLELACTGQVYFPALAYMVQASGTGSAPILWLLLYNAAFILPLSAILVMVLGGISQDSIRSFFSRNLAASKAVMGVLFLALGAIMYLSGSIAL
;
A
#
# COMPACT_ATOMS: atom_id res chain seq x y z
N MET A 1 34.03 89.72 -6.17
CA MET A 1 32.92 88.91 -5.63
C MET A 1 33.44 87.52 -5.30
N ARG A 2 34.04 87.42 -4.12
CA ARG A 2 34.74 86.27 -3.54
C ARG A 2 34.10 86.05 -2.17
N THR A 3 32.84 85.64 -2.10
CA THR A 3 32.13 85.52 -0.82
C THR A 3 30.84 84.72 -0.95
N PHE A 4 30.85 83.60 -1.69
CA PHE A 4 29.71 82.67 -1.69
C PHE A 4 30.11 81.18 -1.65
N PHE A 5 31.40 80.89 -1.45
CA PHE A 5 31.96 79.52 -1.46
C PHE A 5 32.67 79.15 -0.15
N ARG A 6 32.11 79.58 0.99
CA ARG A 6 32.69 79.33 2.33
C ARG A 6 31.65 78.98 3.41
N PHE A 7 30.48 78.45 3.03
CA PHE A 7 29.50 77.91 3.97
C PHE A 7 29.53 76.37 4.08
N ALA A 8 30.31 75.69 3.22
CA ALA A 8 30.40 74.22 3.13
C ALA A 8 31.50 73.58 3.99
N ARG A 9 32.03 74.27 5.02
CA ARG A 9 33.19 73.79 5.79
C ARG A 9 33.12 74.02 7.31
N PHE A 10 31.92 74.10 7.88
CA PHE A 10 31.73 74.16 9.34
C PHE A 10 30.93 72.96 9.91
N ILE A 11 30.53 71.99 9.07
CA ILE A 11 29.75 70.81 9.49
C ILE A 11 30.60 69.52 9.41
N ALA A 12 31.90 69.64 9.64
CA ALA A 12 32.77 68.46 9.79
C ALA A 12 33.80 68.74 10.89
N LEU A 13 33.87 67.84 11.87
CA LEU A 13 34.73 67.84 13.06
C LEU A 13 34.26 68.69 14.26
N ILE A 14 33.20 68.26 14.93
CA ILE A 14 33.31 67.92 16.36
C ILE A 14 32.78 66.50 16.51
N ALA A 15 33.72 65.59 16.66
CA ALA A 15 33.48 64.20 16.95
C ALA A 15 33.16 64.03 18.45
N THR A 16 32.40 62.97 18.73
CA THR A 16 32.48 62.13 19.94
C THR A 16 32.08 62.75 21.29
N PHE A 17 30.83 62.53 21.71
CA PHE A 17 30.59 61.75 22.92
C PHE A 17 29.22 61.06 22.88
N SER A 18 29.24 59.80 23.32
CA SER A 18 28.23 58.76 23.14
C SER A 18 27.00 58.93 24.02
N LEU A 19 25.84 58.48 23.52
CA LEU A 19 24.85 57.71 24.27
C LEU A 19 24.03 56.90 23.23
N PRO A 20 24.04 55.56 23.30
CA PRO A 20 23.28 54.76 22.37
C PRO A 20 21.81 54.91 22.74
N ALA A 21 21.01 55.50 21.84
CA ALA A 21 19.60 55.23 21.84
C ALA A 21 19.46 53.74 21.51
N GLY A 22 19.29 52.93 22.54
CA GLY A 22 18.90 51.54 22.41
C GLY A 22 17.60 51.49 21.64
N ALA A 23 17.70 51.34 20.31
CA ALA A 23 16.66 50.68 19.57
C ALA A 23 16.57 49.29 20.21
N PHE A 24 15.47 49.07 20.92
CA PHE A 24 14.98 47.72 21.16
C PHE A 24 14.93 47.06 19.78
N ALA A 25 15.97 46.30 19.45
CA ALA A 25 15.80 45.19 18.55
C ALA A 25 14.69 44.38 19.21
N LEU A 26 13.53 44.32 18.55
CA LEU A 26 12.63 43.20 18.77
C LEU A 26 13.52 41.98 18.63
N ASP A 27 13.80 41.31 19.74
CA ASP A 27 14.49 40.04 19.76
C ASP A 27 13.77 39.18 18.72
N ALA A 28 14.41 38.98 17.57
CA ALA A 28 13.92 38.03 16.60
C ALA A 28 14.06 36.69 17.31
N GLU A 29 12.93 36.15 17.78
CA GLU A 29 12.89 34.85 18.44
C GLU A 29 13.71 33.87 17.59
N PRO A 30 14.60 33.08 18.21
CA PRO A 30 15.45 32.16 17.47
C PRO A 30 14.56 31.26 16.61
N PRO A 31 14.93 31.01 15.34
CA PRO A 31 14.07 30.26 14.44
C PRO A 31 13.81 28.88 15.04
N VAL A 32 12.54 28.48 15.02
CA VAL A 32 12.11 27.19 15.55
C VAL A 32 12.72 26.10 14.67
N ARG A 33 13.57 25.25 15.25
CA ARG A 33 14.29 24.20 14.51
C ARG A 33 13.59 22.86 14.60
N ILE A 34 13.44 22.21 13.45
CA ILE A 34 12.93 20.85 13.33
C ILE A 34 13.87 20.03 12.43
N GLU A 35 13.94 18.73 12.66
CA GLU A 35 14.66 17.81 11.77
C GLU A 35 13.66 16.90 11.05
N TYR A 36 13.78 16.78 9.73
CA TYR A 36 12.95 15.95 8.88
C TYR A 36 13.81 14.91 8.17
N TYR A 37 13.51 13.64 8.41
CA TYR A 37 14.17 12.50 7.78
C TYR A 37 13.21 11.86 6.77
N GLY A 38 13.44 12.08 5.48
CA GLY A 38 12.57 11.63 4.38
C GLY A 38 13.37 11.25 3.15
N GLU A 39 12.71 10.96 2.03
CA GLU A 39 13.39 10.68 0.76
C GLU A 39 13.66 12.00 0.03
N ILE A 40 14.93 12.42 -0.06
CA ILE A 40 15.31 13.71 -0.63
C ILE A 40 15.83 13.51 -2.06
N GLY A 41 15.32 14.28 -3.03
CA GLY A 41 15.93 14.40 -4.36
C GLY A 41 15.23 13.66 -5.52
N CYS A 42 14.00 13.19 -5.35
CA CYS A 42 13.17 12.80 -6.50
C CYS A 42 12.51 14.04 -7.12
N ALA A 43 12.43 14.10 -8.46
CA ALA A 43 11.87 15.21 -9.26
C ALA A 43 10.37 15.54 -9.02
N HIS A 44 9.77 14.97 -7.97
CA HIS A 44 8.38 15.16 -7.61
C HIS A 44 8.09 15.05 -6.09
N CYS A 45 9.10 14.93 -5.23
CA CYS A 45 8.89 14.53 -3.84
C CYS A 45 9.77 15.31 -2.85
N ASP A 46 9.19 16.39 -2.31
CA ASP A 46 9.31 16.75 -0.89
C ASP A 46 8.09 17.58 -0.49
N LEU A 47 6.90 16.93 -0.49
CA LEU A 47 5.62 17.55 -0.12
C LEU A 47 5.69 18.23 1.26
N PHE A 48 6.54 17.73 2.16
CA PHE A 48 6.78 18.36 3.44
C PHE A 48 7.37 19.77 3.29
N ALA A 49 8.41 19.93 2.47
CA ALA A 49 9.07 21.22 2.22
C ALA A 49 8.20 22.18 1.41
N GLU A 50 7.47 21.67 0.41
CA GLU A 50 6.70 22.50 -0.52
C GLU A 50 5.29 22.84 -0.03
N LYS A 51 4.71 22.01 0.86
CA LYS A 51 3.30 22.11 1.23
C LYS A 51 3.05 22.07 2.72
N ASP A 52 3.53 21.05 3.44
CA ASP A 52 3.13 20.83 4.83
C ASP A 52 3.79 21.85 5.78
N LEU A 53 5.10 22.11 5.61
CA LEU A 53 5.82 23.11 6.39
C LEU A 53 5.30 24.54 6.11
N PRO A 54 5.16 25.01 4.85
CA PRO A 54 4.58 26.33 4.57
C PRO A 54 3.11 26.48 5.00
N ALA A 55 2.34 25.40 5.05
CA ALA A 55 0.99 25.44 5.60
C ALA A 55 1.01 25.58 7.13
N ALA A 56 1.94 24.91 7.80
CA ALA A 56 2.08 24.98 9.25
C ALA A 56 2.65 26.32 9.73
N GLU A 57 3.63 26.89 9.03
CA GLU A 57 4.15 28.25 9.29
C GLU A 57 3.05 29.32 9.15
N ARG A 58 2.20 29.22 8.11
CA ARG A 58 1.06 30.14 7.94
C ARG A 58 0.01 30.01 9.05
N ALA A 59 -0.17 28.80 9.58
CA ALA A 59 -1.13 28.54 10.65
C ALA A 59 -0.61 29.02 12.01
N SER A 60 0.67 28.82 12.31
CA SER A 60 1.29 29.19 13.59
C SER A 60 1.83 30.63 13.64
N GLY A 61 2.08 31.25 12.49
CA GLY A 61 2.77 32.54 12.41
C GLY A 61 4.27 32.45 12.69
N LEU A 62 4.82 31.25 12.91
CA LEU A 62 6.23 31.01 13.17
C LEU A 62 7.00 30.75 11.88
N LYS A 63 8.24 31.22 11.84
CA LYS A 63 9.21 30.82 10.81
C LYS A 63 10.04 29.66 11.32
N VAL A 64 10.02 28.55 10.59
CA VAL A 64 10.59 27.27 11.02
C VAL A 64 11.78 26.91 10.14
N GLU A 65 12.92 26.64 10.76
CA GLU A 65 14.12 26.16 10.08
C GLU A 65 14.13 24.62 10.11
N ALA A 66 13.82 23.99 8.98
CA ALA A 66 13.83 22.54 8.84
C ALA A 66 15.18 22.04 8.29
N ALA A 67 15.83 21.15 9.04
CA ALA A 67 16.99 20.41 8.56
C ALA A 67 16.52 19.10 7.90
N TYR A 68 16.90 18.90 6.64
CA TYR A 68 16.46 17.75 5.84
C TYR A 68 17.57 16.70 5.76
N PHE A 69 17.25 15.45 6.07
CA PHE A 69 18.15 14.32 5.97
C PHE A 69 17.55 13.21 5.11
N ASP A 70 18.33 12.69 4.15
CA ASP A 70 17.88 11.59 3.30
C ASP A 70 17.92 10.27 4.08
N ILE A 71 16.73 9.74 4.41
CA ILE A 71 16.59 8.50 5.17
C ILE A 71 17.03 7.26 4.38
N LEU A 72 17.12 7.35 3.04
CA LEU A 72 17.61 6.27 2.19
C LEU A 72 19.14 6.20 2.15
N SER A 73 19.81 7.26 2.62
CA SER A 73 21.26 7.27 2.78
C SER A 73 21.69 6.56 4.08
N ALA A 74 22.82 5.85 4.05
CA ALA A 74 23.35 5.18 5.24
C ALA A 74 23.67 6.15 6.39
N GLU A 75 24.12 7.37 6.05
CA GLU A 75 24.42 8.42 7.01
C GLU A 75 23.14 9.00 7.63
N GLY A 76 22.11 9.29 6.82
CA GLY A 76 20.83 9.81 7.28
C GLY A 76 20.05 8.80 8.14
N PHE A 77 20.05 7.52 7.76
CA PHE A 77 19.44 6.45 8.57
C PHE A 77 20.14 6.29 9.92
N SER A 78 21.48 6.20 9.94
CA SER A 78 22.26 6.04 11.18
C SER A 78 22.09 7.25 12.12
N ARG A 79 21.99 8.46 11.56
CA ARG A 79 21.70 9.67 12.32
C ARG A 79 20.28 9.62 12.92
N CYS A 80 19.28 9.22 12.12
CA CYS A 80 17.90 9.09 12.58
C CYS A 80 17.79 8.12 13.76
N GLU A 81 18.39 6.92 13.67
CA GLU A 81 18.39 5.95 14.76
C GLU A 81 19.04 6.48 16.03
N ARG A 82 20.14 7.24 15.91
CA ARG A 82 20.80 7.89 17.04
C ARG A 82 19.90 8.93 17.70
N GLU A 83 19.28 9.82 16.92
CA GLU A 83 18.40 10.87 17.45
C GLU A 83 17.13 10.31 18.10
N LEU A 84 16.58 9.22 17.56
CA LEU A 84 15.47 8.47 18.16
C LEU A 84 15.90 7.84 19.49
N SER A 85 17.07 7.19 19.52
CA SER A 85 17.60 6.54 20.71
C SER A 85 17.85 7.52 21.85
N LEU A 86 18.37 8.72 21.56
CA LEU A 86 18.54 9.80 22.55
C LEU A 86 17.22 10.24 23.18
N ARG A 87 16.10 10.04 22.47
CA ARG A 87 14.75 10.36 22.91
C ARG A 87 14.00 9.13 23.42
N GLY A 88 14.66 7.98 23.57
CA GLY A 88 14.07 6.73 24.04
C GLY A 88 13.07 6.11 23.06
N GLU A 89 13.11 6.50 21.78
CA GLU A 89 12.28 5.97 20.71
C GLU A 89 13.09 5.04 19.79
N SER A 90 12.41 4.12 19.13
CA SER A 90 13.00 3.22 18.12
C SER A 90 12.44 3.57 16.74
N PHE A 91 13.25 3.41 15.70
CA PHE A 91 12.77 3.58 14.34
C PHE A 91 11.67 2.57 14.02
N SER A 92 10.58 3.04 13.44
CA SER A 92 9.41 2.24 13.08
C SER A 92 8.97 2.49 11.65
N VAL A 93 8.91 3.76 11.22
CA VAL A 93 8.44 4.16 9.90
C VAL A 93 8.98 5.55 9.53
N PHE A 94 9.20 5.78 8.23
CA PHE A 94 9.57 7.09 7.69
C PHE A 94 8.39 7.72 6.91
N PRO A 95 8.36 9.05 6.69
CA PRO A 95 9.32 10.04 7.17
C PRO A 95 9.28 10.24 8.69
N VAL A 96 10.38 10.70 9.28
CA VAL A 96 10.46 11.01 10.72
C VAL A 96 10.64 12.51 10.89
N LEU A 97 9.74 13.15 11.64
CA LEU A 97 9.88 14.54 12.08
C LEU A 97 10.26 14.56 13.55
N ILE A 98 11.31 15.31 13.87
CA ILE A 98 11.76 15.55 15.23
C ILE A 98 11.58 17.04 15.52
N ALA A 99 10.76 17.34 16.54
CA ALA A 99 10.47 18.68 17.02
C ALA A 99 10.80 18.75 18.52
N GLY A 100 12.01 19.24 18.84
CA GLY A 100 12.53 19.21 20.21
C GLY A 100 12.69 17.78 20.76
N ASN A 101 11.87 17.45 21.77
CA ASN A 101 11.81 16.12 22.39
C ASN A 101 10.71 15.22 21.78
N ASN A 102 9.87 15.76 20.91
CA ASN A 102 8.79 15.04 20.27
C ASN A 102 9.24 14.42 18.95
N VAL A 103 8.75 13.22 18.69
CA VAL A 103 9.08 12.42 17.52
C VAL A 103 7.78 11.98 16.86
N TYR A 104 7.62 12.29 15.58
CA TYR A 104 6.48 11.90 14.77
C TYR A 104 6.97 11.04 13.60
N GLN A 105 6.60 9.76 13.60
CA GLN A 105 7.02 8.79 12.60
C GLN A 105 5.85 8.48 11.65
N GLY A 106 6.06 8.70 10.35
CA GLY A 106 5.11 8.51 9.26
C GLY A 106 4.31 9.77 8.90
N ASN A 107 3.88 9.86 7.64
CA ASN A 107 3.17 11.03 7.11
C ASN A 107 1.92 11.41 7.93
N ALA A 108 1.14 10.42 8.38
CA ALA A 108 -0.08 10.67 9.15
C ALA A 108 0.21 11.36 10.49
N ALA A 109 1.22 10.88 11.23
CA ALA A 109 1.62 11.44 12.51
C ALA A 109 2.12 12.89 12.35
N ILE A 110 2.85 13.17 11.27
CA ILE A 110 3.35 14.51 10.94
C ILE A 110 2.20 15.45 10.56
N GLU A 111 1.32 15.04 9.63
CA GLU A 111 0.17 15.85 9.20
C GLU A 111 -0.76 16.22 10.37
N GLU A 112 -0.96 15.28 11.31
CA GLU A 112 -1.84 15.46 12.46
C GLU A 112 -1.22 16.36 13.54
N ASN A 113 0.09 16.24 13.78
CA ASN A 113 0.72 16.87 14.94
C ASN A 113 1.56 18.11 14.62
N LEU A 114 2.03 18.31 13.38
CA LEU A 114 2.90 19.45 13.04
C LEU A 114 2.25 20.80 13.35
N ILE A 115 1.00 21.00 12.93
CA ILE A 115 0.29 22.28 13.17
C ILE A 115 0.01 22.49 14.66
N PRO A 116 -0.59 21.54 15.41
CA PRO A 116 -0.76 21.67 16.86
C PRO A 116 0.55 21.87 17.62
N GLU A 117 1.64 21.23 17.20
CA GLU A 117 2.96 21.37 17.81
C GLU A 117 3.49 22.79 17.66
N LEU A 118 3.42 23.36 16.45
CA LEU A 118 3.88 24.73 16.19
C LEU A 118 2.97 25.79 16.82
N LEU A 119 1.65 25.57 16.85
CA LEU A 119 0.73 26.48 17.55
C LEU A 119 1.03 26.52 19.06
N HIS A 120 1.25 25.35 19.66
CA HIS A 120 1.61 25.29 21.07
C HIS A 120 2.95 25.99 21.34
N PHE A 121 3.94 25.79 20.47
CA PHE A 121 5.22 26.48 20.57
C PHE A 121 5.06 28.00 20.42
N ALA A 122 4.21 28.48 19.52
CA ALA A 122 3.93 29.90 19.33
C ALA A 122 3.28 30.54 20.57
N GLU A 123 2.42 29.80 21.26
CA GLU A 123 1.70 30.29 22.44
C GLU A 123 2.53 30.20 23.74
N HIS A 124 3.36 29.16 23.89
CA HIS A 124 4.00 28.83 25.17
C HIS A 124 5.54 28.92 25.13
N GLY A 125 6.14 29.09 23.96
CA GLY A 125 7.60 29.10 23.78
C GLY A 125 8.28 27.75 24.03
N SER A 126 7.49 26.67 24.15
CA SER A 126 7.98 25.32 24.43
C SER A 126 7.22 24.27 23.62
N TRP A 127 7.89 23.14 23.34
CA TRP A 127 7.27 21.98 22.69
C TRP A 127 6.21 21.32 23.56
N ARG A 128 5.22 20.66 22.95
CA ARG A 128 4.15 19.97 23.68
C ARG A 128 4.77 18.94 24.62
N ALA A 129 4.16 18.73 25.79
CA ALA A 129 4.61 17.68 26.71
C ALA A 129 4.65 16.33 25.96
N LYS A 130 5.76 15.60 26.13
CA LYS A 130 6.01 14.34 25.43
C LYS A 130 4.80 13.42 25.62
N LEU A 131 4.09 13.13 24.52
CA LEU A 131 3.02 12.15 24.54
C LEU A 131 3.67 10.83 24.96
N ALA A 132 3.40 10.36 26.18
CA ALA A 132 3.97 9.12 26.66
C ALA A 132 3.50 8.00 25.71
N SER A 133 4.42 7.50 24.88
CA SER A 133 4.20 6.20 24.26
C SER A 133 4.03 5.22 25.42
N SER A 134 2.87 4.57 25.51
CA SER A 134 2.58 3.63 26.60
C SER A 134 3.48 2.40 26.46
N LYS A 135 4.73 2.53 26.90
CA LYS A 135 5.68 1.45 27.11
C LYS A 135 5.98 1.44 28.60
N THR A 136 5.13 0.77 29.38
CA THR A 136 5.50 0.35 30.73
C THR A 136 6.58 -0.72 30.59
N ASP A 137 7.78 -0.38 31.04
CA ASP A 137 8.98 -1.18 30.98
C ASP A 137 8.90 -2.51 31.76
N ARG A 138 9.31 -3.58 31.06
CA ARG A 138 10.28 -4.64 31.43
C ARG A 138 10.03 -5.42 32.73
N SER A 139 9.71 -6.71 32.60
CA SER A 139 10.68 -7.81 32.40
C SER A 139 11.75 -7.90 33.49
N ALA A 140 11.51 -8.82 34.44
CA ALA A 140 12.51 -9.68 35.03
C ALA A 140 11.80 -10.84 35.75
N SER A 141 11.73 -12.00 35.11
CA SER A 141 12.08 -13.30 35.69
C SER A 141 11.47 -14.41 34.84
N GLU A 142 12.22 -14.80 33.82
CA GLU A 142 12.02 -16.05 33.11
C GLU A 142 12.67 -17.15 33.95
N LYS A 143 11.86 -18.03 34.54
CA LYS A 143 12.23 -19.45 34.75
C LYS A 143 11.03 -20.31 35.15
N SER A 144 10.80 -21.30 34.29
CA SER A 144 10.25 -22.62 34.59
C SER A 144 8.74 -22.73 34.84
N GLY A 145 8.09 -23.62 34.09
CA GLY A 145 6.82 -24.22 34.50
C GLY A 145 5.82 -24.47 33.37
N ILE A 146 5.59 -25.75 33.10
CA ILE A 146 4.48 -26.33 32.33
C ILE A 146 3.12 -25.80 32.84
N GLY A 147 2.21 -25.41 31.95
CA GLY A 147 0.84 -25.02 32.32
C GLY A 147 0.00 -24.53 31.14
N THR A 148 -1.26 -24.93 31.13
CA THR A 148 -2.27 -24.86 30.07
C THR A 148 -2.94 -23.49 29.84
N SER A 149 -3.62 -23.41 28.68
CA SER A 149 -4.83 -22.64 28.33
C SER A 149 -4.77 -21.12 28.12
N ASP A 150 -5.29 -20.76 26.95
CA ASP A 150 -6.10 -19.59 26.59
C ASP A 150 -5.52 -18.18 26.77
N GLY A 151 -5.20 -17.58 25.63
CA GLY A 151 -4.92 -16.16 25.51
C GLY A 151 -4.60 -15.83 24.06
N ALA A 152 -5.60 -15.35 23.33
CA ALA A 152 -5.48 -14.85 21.98
C ALA A 152 -4.33 -13.82 21.89
N GLN A 153 -3.19 -14.26 21.34
CA GLN A 153 -2.04 -13.38 21.12
C GLN A 153 -2.34 -12.49 19.91
N ALA A 154 -2.60 -11.22 20.20
CA ALA A 154 -2.54 -10.14 19.23
C ALA A 154 -1.11 -10.10 18.66
N GLY A 155 -0.95 -10.70 17.48
CA GLY A 155 0.31 -10.74 16.75
C GLY A 155 0.77 -9.34 16.36
N SER A 156 2.08 -9.19 16.21
CA SER A 156 2.68 -7.98 15.65
C SER A 156 2.00 -7.55 14.33
N PRO A 157 2.01 -6.26 13.95
CA PRO A 157 1.42 -5.78 12.69
C PRO A 157 1.91 -6.55 11.44
N PHE A 158 3.09 -7.17 11.53
CA PHE A 158 3.69 -7.99 10.49
C PHE A 158 3.08 -9.41 10.39
N VAL A 159 2.74 -10.05 11.53
CA VAL A 159 2.11 -11.37 11.57
C VAL A 159 0.61 -11.28 11.24
N LEU A 160 -0.02 -10.15 11.54
CA LEU A 160 -1.42 -9.89 11.18
C LEU A 160 -1.66 -9.72 9.67
N SER A 161 -0.62 -9.47 8.87
CA SER A 161 -0.75 -9.17 7.44
C SER A 161 -0.51 -10.38 6.52
N PHE A 162 0.27 -11.39 6.95
CA PHE A 162 0.59 -12.54 6.09
C PHE A 162 -0.63 -13.39 5.74
N TRP A 163 -1.35 -13.88 6.76
CA TRP A 163 -2.45 -14.82 6.56
C TRP A 163 -3.62 -14.21 5.76
N PRO A 164 -4.06 -12.97 6.03
CA PRO A 164 -5.12 -12.35 5.23
C PRO A 164 -4.71 -12.15 3.77
N VAL A 165 -3.46 -11.73 3.50
CA VAL A 165 -2.95 -11.51 2.14
C VAL A 165 -2.82 -12.82 1.38
N ALA A 166 -2.22 -13.84 2.00
CA ALA A 166 -2.08 -15.16 1.39
C ALA A 166 -3.43 -15.83 1.15
N ALA A 167 -4.35 -15.75 2.13
CA ALA A 167 -5.71 -16.28 1.99
C ALA A 167 -6.48 -15.55 0.88
N ALA A 168 -6.38 -14.23 0.80
CA ALA A 168 -7.03 -13.46 -0.26
C ALA A 168 -6.51 -13.85 -1.65
N GLY A 169 -5.20 -13.98 -1.81
CA GLY A 169 -4.59 -14.43 -3.07
C GLY A 169 -5.05 -15.84 -3.44
N LEU A 170 -5.04 -16.78 -2.49
CA LEU A 170 -5.47 -18.16 -2.74
C LEU A 170 -6.96 -18.23 -3.13
N VAL A 171 -7.83 -17.49 -2.44
CA VAL A 171 -9.26 -17.44 -2.73
C VAL A 171 -9.51 -16.82 -4.11
N ASP A 172 -8.76 -15.79 -4.49
CA ASP A 172 -8.82 -15.21 -5.85
C ASP A 172 -8.36 -16.23 -6.91
N GLY A 173 -7.37 -17.07 -6.61
CA GLY A 173 -6.93 -18.14 -7.51
C GLY A 173 -7.96 -19.27 -7.70
N ILE A 174 -8.80 -19.51 -6.68
CA ILE A 174 -9.91 -20.49 -6.72
C ILE A 174 -11.19 -19.87 -7.34
N ASN A 175 -11.11 -18.63 -7.81
CA ASN A 175 -12.23 -17.94 -8.43
C ASN A 175 -12.73 -18.70 -9.68
N PRO A 176 -14.07 -18.88 -9.83
CA PRO A 176 -14.66 -19.55 -10.99
C PRO A 176 -14.27 -18.98 -12.35
N CYS A 177 -13.96 -17.68 -12.43
CA CYS A 177 -13.47 -17.04 -13.65
C CYS A 177 -12.09 -17.57 -14.04
N ALA A 178 -11.09 -17.40 -13.15
CA ALA A 178 -9.71 -17.83 -13.38
C ALA A 178 -9.61 -19.35 -13.61
N PHE A 179 -10.37 -20.13 -12.84
CA PHE A 179 -10.43 -21.58 -12.98
C PHE A 179 -10.96 -22.02 -14.36
N ALA A 180 -12.09 -21.45 -14.79
CA ALA A 180 -12.70 -21.80 -16.08
C ALA A 180 -11.80 -21.43 -17.25
N THR A 181 -11.13 -20.29 -17.18
CA THR A 181 -10.18 -19.83 -18.19
C THR A 181 -8.95 -20.72 -18.26
N MET A 182 -8.40 -21.15 -17.12
CA MET A 182 -7.26 -22.07 -17.10
C MET A 182 -7.64 -23.43 -17.70
N LEU A 183 -8.80 -23.98 -17.34
CA LEU A 183 -9.28 -25.23 -17.95
C LEU A 183 -9.51 -25.08 -19.46
N PHE A 184 -10.15 -23.99 -19.89
CA PHE A 184 -10.37 -23.73 -21.31
C PHE A 184 -9.05 -23.62 -22.08
N PHE A 185 -8.07 -22.91 -21.50
CA PHE A 185 -6.73 -22.80 -22.03
C PHE A 185 -6.07 -24.19 -22.21
N LEU A 186 -6.10 -25.02 -21.16
CA LEU A 186 -5.55 -26.37 -21.17
C LEU A 186 -6.30 -27.31 -22.14
N SER A 187 -7.63 -27.21 -22.23
CA SER A 187 -8.41 -27.97 -23.21
C SER A 187 -7.95 -27.62 -24.63
N TRP A 188 -7.83 -26.33 -24.92
CA TRP A 188 -7.51 -25.85 -26.26
C TRP A 188 -6.09 -26.24 -26.70
N ILE A 189 -5.10 -26.12 -25.82
CA ILE A 189 -3.72 -26.53 -26.13
C ILE A 189 -3.59 -28.06 -26.25
N SER A 190 -4.29 -28.83 -25.43
CA SER A 190 -4.30 -30.30 -25.53
C SER A 190 -4.87 -30.77 -26.86
N LEU A 191 -5.92 -30.11 -27.37
CA LEU A 191 -6.51 -30.41 -28.69
C LEU A 191 -5.56 -30.12 -29.87
N LYS A 192 -4.57 -29.25 -29.68
CA LYS A 192 -3.57 -28.93 -30.71
C LYS A 192 -2.42 -29.96 -30.81
N GLY A 193 -2.46 -31.05 -30.04
CA GLY A 193 -1.55 -32.20 -30.24
C GLY A 193 -0.11 -31.98 -29.78
N GLY A 194 0.11 -31.25 -28.69
CA GLY A 194 1.45 -31.01 -28.12
C GLY A 194 1.95 -32.13 -27.20
N SER A 195 3.27 -32.34 -27.14
CA SER A 195 3.89 -33.19 -26.12
C SER A 195 3.67 -32.61 -24.71
N ARG A 196 3.73 -33.45 -23.66
CA ARG A 196 3.59 -33.00 -22.25
C ARG A 196 4.55 -31.85 -21.91
N THR A 197 5.79 -31.91 -22.38
CA THR A 197 6.80 -30.86 -22.19
C THR A 197 6.39 -29.54 -22.84
N ARG A 198 5.77 -29.60 -24.04
CA ARG A 198 5.27 -28.44 -24.75
C ARG A 198 4.08 -27.80 -24.01
N VAL A 199 3.16 -28.63 -23.50
CA VAL A 199 2.03 -28.16 -22.69
C VAL A 199 2.53 -27.52 -21.39
N LEU A 200 3.51 -28.12 -20.71
CA LEU A 200 4.14 -27.55 -19.52
C LEU A 200 4.76 -26.18 -19.81
N GLY A 201 5.59 -26.07 -20.85
CA GLY A 201 6.25 -24.82 -21.19
C GLY A 201 5.28 -23.69 -21.56
N MET A 202 4.25 -23.99 -22.35
CA MET A 202 3.22 -23.03 -22.74
C MET A 202 2.32 -22.64 -21.55
N GLY A 203 2.00 -23.60 -20.67
CA GLY A 203 1.24 -23.36 -19.44
C GLY A 203 2.00 -22.49 -18.45
N LEU A 204 3.28 -22.78 -18.21
CA LEU A 204 4.14 -21.96 -17.35
C LEU A 204 4.31 -20.54 -17.92
N ALA A 205 4.51 -20.41 -19.24
CA ALA A 205 4.60 -19.11 -19.88
C ALA A 205 3.30 -18.31 -19.73
N PHE A 206 2.15 -18.95 -19.90
CA PHE A 206 0.84 -18.34 -19.67
C PHE A 206 0.67 -17.87 -18.22
N ILE A 207 0.97 -18.73 -17.23
CA ILE A 207 0.89 -18.39 -15.80
C ILE A 207 1.86 -17.26 -15.45
N ALA A 208 3.09 -17.27 -15.99
CA ALA A 208 4.04 -16.18 -15.81
C ALA A 208 3.53 -14.85 -16.39
N GLY A 209 2.85 -14.89 -17.54
CA GLY A 209 2.18 -13.73 -18.12
C GLY A 209 1.06 -13.19 -17.24
N VAL A 210 0.24 -14.10 -16.69
CA VAL A 210 -0.80 -13.75 -15.72
C VAL A 210 -0.20 -13.08 -14.48
N PHE A 211 0.83 -13.70 -13.87
CA PHE A 211 1.54 -13.18 -12.69
C PHE A 211 2.15 -11.79 -12.95
N ALA A 212 2.82 -11.62 -14.09
CA ALA A 212 3.45 -10.35 -14.45
C ALA A 212 2.41 -9.24 -14.66
N ALA A 213 1.32 -9.53 -15.39
CA ALA A 213 0.24 -8.57 -15.59
C ALA A 213 -0.45 -8.21 -14.28
N TYR A 214 -0.75 -9.20 -13.43
CA TYR A 214 -1.33 -8.94 -12.10
C TYR A 214 -0.43 -8.05 -11.27
N THR A 215 0.86 -8.37 -11.20
CA THR A 215 1.85 -7.59 -10.46
C THR A 215 1.95 -6.16 -11.00
N ALA A 216 2.00 -5.97 -12.31
CA ALA A 216 2.02 -4.65 -12.93
C ALA A 216 0.74 -3.85 -12.63
N THR A 217 -0.43 -4.48 -12.74
CA THR A 217 -1.72 -3.86 -12.40
C THR A 217 -1.78 -3.49 -10.92
N GLY A 218 -1.31 -4.35 -10.02
CA GLY A 218 -1.29 -4.09 -8.58
C GLY A 218 -0.34 -2.97 -8.21
N TYR A 219 0.86 -2.97 -8.80
CA TYR A 219 1.82 -1.89 -8.62
C TYR A 219 1.24 -0.55 -9.10
N GLY A 220 0.70 -0.50 -10.32
CA GLY A 220 0.05 0.70 -10.86
C GLY A 220 -1.12 1.18 -10.02
N LEU A 221 -2.01 0.28 -9.60
CA LEU A 221 -3.16 0.62 -8.76
C LEU A 221 -2.73 1.08 -7.36
N SER A 222 -1.70 0.47 -6.78
CA SER A 222 -1.15 0.90 -5.49
C SER A 222 -0.61 2.33 -5.55
N GLY A 223 0.03 2.71 -6.66
CA GLY A 223 0.47 4.08 -6.92
C GLY A 223 -0.70 5.06 -6.97
N VAL A 224 -1.78 4.71 -7.68
CA VAL A 224 -3.00 5.54 -7.72
C VAL A 224 -3.62 5.70 -6.33
N LEU A 225 -3.75 4.62 -5.55
CA LEU A 225 -4.33 4.66 -4.20
C LEU A 225 -3.49 5.51 -3.24
N ARG A 226 -2.16 5.42 -3.31
CA ARG A 226 -1.25 6.27 -2.52
C ARG A 226 -1.35 7.73 -2.94
N ALA A 227 -1.27 8.02 -4.24
CA ALA A 227 -1.42 9.37 -4.78
C ALA A 227 -2.74 10.02 -4.33
N ALA A 228 -3.81 9.24 -4.37
CA ALA A 228 -5.13 9.69 -3.99
C ALA A 228 -5.27 9.87 -2.46
N SER A 229 -4.48 9.15 -1.66
CA SER A 229 -4.46 9.30 -0.21
C SER A 229 -3.89 10.65 0.23
N PHE A 230 -3.06 11.35 -0.55
CA PHE A 230 -2.50 12.65 -0.14
C PHE A 230 -3.53 13.78 0.06
N SER A 231 -4.77 13.62 -0.42
CA SER A 231 -5.83 14.59 -0.17
C SER A 231 -6.74 14.13 0.97
N ARG A 232 -6.93 14.99 1.99
CA ARG A 232 -7.77 14.68 3.17
C ARG A 232 -9.19 14.21 2.80
N GLY A 233 -9.81 14.86 1.81
CA GLY A 233 -11.15 14.49 1.34
C GLY A 233 -11.22 13.10 0.69
N LEU A 234 -10.23 12.75 -0.12
CA LEU A 234 -10.22 11.47 -0.84
C LEU A 234 -9.79 10.32 0.08
N ARG A 235 -8.93 10.58 1.06
CA ARG A 235 -8.61 9.66 2.17
C ARG A 235 -9.87 9.32 2.96
N ALA A 236 -10.68 10.33 3.33
CA ALA A 236 -11.95 10.14 4.02
C ALA A 236 -12.97 9.37 3.16
N PHE A 237 -13.05 9.66 1.86
CA PHE A 237 -13.88 8.90 0.92
C PHE A 237 -13.47 7.41 0.88
N PHE A 238 -12.19 7.11 0.68
CA PHE A 238 -11.71 5.73 0.59
C PHE A 238 -11.87 4.92 1.87
N ARG A 239 -11.75 5.58 3.03
CA ARG A 239 -12.01 4.96 4.34
C ARG A 239 -13.40 4.33 4.42
N TRP A 240 -14.40 4.94 3.81
CA TRP A 240 -15.78 4.43 3.79
C TRP A 240 -16.09 3.60 2.54
N PHE A 241 -15.52 3.99 1.39
CA PHE A 241 -15.79 3.37 0.11
C PHE A 241 -15.35 1.90 0.07
N PHE A 242 -14.12 1.58 0.49
CA PHE A 242 -13.61 0.21 0.36
C PHE A 242 -14.29 -0.80 1.30
N PRO A 243 -14.54 -0.51 2.59
CA PRO A 243 -15.35 -1.38 3.44
C PRO A 243 -16.77 -1.57 2.90
N ALA A 244 -17.41 -0.49 2.40
CA ALA A 244 -18.73 -0.59 1.79
C ALA A 244 -18.73 -1.45 0.52
N LEU A 245 -17.70 -1.31 -0.33
CA LEU A 245 -17.52 -2.12 -1.52
C LEU A 245 -17.28 -3.61 -1.18
N ALA A 246 -16.45 -3.89 -0.17
CA ALA A 246 -16.24 -5.24 0.33
C ALA A 246 -17.53 -5.85 0.87
N LEU A 247 -18.32 -5.09 1.65
CA LEU A 247 -19.63 -5.54 2.15
C LEU A 247 -20.61 -5.82 1.00
N LEU A 248 -20.65 -4.96 -0.03
CA LEU A 248 -21.44 -5.18 -1.23
C LEU A 248 -21.04 -6.50 -1.93
N PHE A 249 -19.75 -6.73 -2.15
CA PHE A 249 -19.28 -7.98 -2.75
C PHE A 249 -19.52 -9.19 -1.86
N ALA A 250 -19.51 -9.05 -0.54
CA ALA A 250 -19.87 -10.11 0.39
C ALA A 250 -21.34 -10.53 0.22
N VAL A 251 -22.27 -9.56 0.26
CA VAL A 251 -23.71 -9.80 0.06
C VAL A 251 -23.97 -10.44 -1.30
N LEU A 252 -23.37 -9.91 -2.36
CA LEU A 252 -23.50 -10.47 -3.70
C LEU A 252 -22.91 -11.88 -3.80
N SER A 253 -21.79 -12.15 -3.13
CA SER A 253 -21.16 -13.48 -3.09
C SER A 253 -22.03 -14.52 -2.39
N PHE A 254 -22.63 -14.18 -1.26
CA PHE A 254 -23.58 -15.09 -0.58
C PHE A 254 -24.83 -15.32 -1.41
N ARG A 255 -25.38 -14.28 -2.04
CA ARG A 255 -26.53 -14.41 -2.95
C ARG A 255 -26.20 -15.33 -4.12
N ASP A 256 -25.01 -15.18 -4.69
CA ASP A 256 -24.52 -16.03 -5.79
C ASP A 256 -24.23 -17.46 -5.32
N ALA A 257 -23.75 -17.67 -4.08
CA ALA A 257 -23.60 -19.00 -3.48
C ALA A 257 -24.94 -19.72 -3.35
N VAL A 258 -26.00 -19.01 -2.91
CA VAL A 258 -27.36 -19.56 -2.84
C VAL A 258 -27.90 -19.89 -4.23
N ARG A 259 -27.68 -19.02 -5.24
CA ARG A 259 -28.09 -19.28 -6.62
C ARG A 259 -27.35 -20.48 -7.23
N ALA A 260 -26.05 -20.59 -7.00
CA ALA A 260 -25.25 -21.74 -7.43
C ALA A 260 -25.76 -23.04 -6.79
N ARG A 261 -26.09 -23.02 -5.49
CA ARG A 261 -26.67 -24.19 -4.79
C ARG A 261 -28.05 -24.59 -5.33
N LYS A 262 -28.84 -23.61 -5.81
CA LYS A 262 -30.14 -23.84 -6.47
C LYS A 262 -30.02 -24.27 -7.93
N GLY A 263 -28.80 -24.44 -8.46
CA GLY A 263 -28.58 -24.85 -9.85
C GLY A 263 -28.77 -23.75 -10.89
N ASN A 264 -28.78 -22.46 -10.50
CA ASN A 264 -28.89 -21.33 -11.42
C ASN A 264 -27.59 -20.49 -11.43
N PRO A 265 -26.50 -21.00 -12.02
CA PRO A 265 -25.23 -20.28 -12.09
C PRO A 265 -25.25 -19.11 -13.09
N GLU A 266 -26.17 -19.08 -14.05
CA GLU A 266 -26.28 -18.01 -15.05
C GLU A 266 -26.83 -16.71 -14.45
N GLY A 267 -27.65 -16.82 -13.39
CA GLY A 267 -28.17 -15.67 -12.66
C GLY A 267 -27.20 -15.04 -11.66
N MET A 268 -25.93 -15.44 -11.60
CA MET A 268 -24.96 -14.85 -10.67
C MET A 268 -24.55 -13.44 -11.12
N ALA A 269 -24.39 -12.48 -10.20
CA ALA A 269 -23.92 -11.13 -10.58
C ALA A 269 -22.40 -11.03 -10.64
N LEU A 270 -21.70 -11.72 -9.74
CA LEU A 270 -20.25 -11.68 -9.62
C LEU A 270 -19.62 -12.66 -10.59
N GLN A 271 -19.83 -12.43 -11.88
CA GLN A 271 -19.24 -13.19 -12.97
C GLN A 271 -18.66 -12.25 -14.01
N LEU A 272 -17.73 -12.78 -14.79
CA LEU A 272 -17.23 -12.07 -15.95
C LEU A 272 -18.38 -11.84 -16.96
N PRO A 273 -18.61 -10.59 -17.42
CA PRO A 273 -19.56 -10.30 -18.49
C PRO A 273 -19.31 -11.15 -19.74
N ASP A 274 -20.38 -11.53 -20.45
CA ASP A 274 -20.26 -12.45 -21.59
C ASP A 274 -19.41 -11.91 -22.73
N PHE A 275 -19.36 -10.59 -22.90
CA PHE A 275 -18.45 -9.98 -23.88
C PHE A 275 -16.99 -10.26 -23.49
N LEU A 276 -16.59 -10.04 -22.23
CA LEU A 276 -15.22 -10.33 -21.76
C LEU A 276 -14.90 -11.83 -21.85
N LYS A 277 -15.83 -12.73 -21.50
CA LYS A 277 -15.65 -14.17 -21.72
C LYS A 277 -15.35 -14.49 -23.18
N LYS A 278 -16.12 -13.90 -24.12
CA LYS A 278 -15.92 -14.09 -25.57
C LYS A 278 -14.57 -13.52 -26.02
N LEU A 279 -14.15 -12.36 -25.51
CA LEU A 279 -12.83 -11.78 -25.81
C LEU A 279 -11.70 -12.68 -25.29
N THR A 280 -11.79 -13.19 -24.06
CA THR A 280 -10.83 -14.13 -23.47
C THR A 280 -10.71 -15.39 -24.33
N HIS A 281 -11.83 -16.02 -24.69
CA HIS A 281 -11.82 -17.20 -25.56
C HIS A 281 -11.25 -16.90 -26.95
N LYS A 282 -11.60 -15.75 -27.54
CA LYS A 282 -11.05 -15.30 -28.83
C LYS A 282 -9.55 -15.10 -28.75
N ARG A 283 -9.05 -14.50 -27.66
CA ARG A 283 -7.62 -14.24 -27.46
C ARG A 283 -6.84 -15.54 -27.35
N ILE A 284 -7.30 -16.48 -26.53
CA ILE A 284 -6.68 -17.80 -26.37
C ILE A 284 -6.70 -18.59 -27.68
N ARG A 285 -7.83 -18.63 -28.39
CA ARG A 285 -7.94 -19.34 -29.68
C ARG A 285 -7.08 -18.72 -30.80
N GLY A 286 -6.88 -17.41 -30.74
CA GLY A 286 -6.05 -16.66 -31.68
C GLY A 286 -4.55 -16.73 -31.36
N THR A 287 -4.15 -17.36 -30.25
CA THR A 287 -2.74 -17.47 -29.89
C THR A 287 -2.00 -18.35 -30.89
N ARG A 288 -0.83 -17.89 -31.32
CA ARG A 288 0.01 -18.62 -32.26
C ARG A 288 0.56 -19.88 -31.60
N THR A 289 0.31 -21.04 -32.22
CA THR A 289 0.79 -22.35 -31.76
C THR A 289 1.91 -22.93 -32.63
N SER A 290 2.38 -22.18 -33.63
CA SER A 290 3.43 -22.57 -34.57
C SER A 290 4.67 -21.69 -34.42
N GLY A 291 5.82 -22.32 -34.25
CA GLY A 291 7.11 -21.64 -34.11
C GLY A 291 8.06 -22.38 -33.17
N GLY A 292 9.28 -21.85 -33.03
CA GLY A 292 10.24 -22.32 -32.03
C GLY A 292 9.77 -22.06 -30.60
N LEU A 293 10.40 -22.74 -29.64
CA LEU A 293 10.04 -22.67 -28.22
C LEU A 293 10.00 -21.23 -27.66
N PRO A 294 10.95 -20.31 -28.00
CA PRO A 294 10.90 -18.93 -27.52
C PRO A 294 9.69 -18.14 -28.05
N VAL A 295 9.34 -18.34 -29.33
CA VAL A 295 8.19 -17.67 -29.97
C VAL A 295 6.89 -18.10 -29.31
N LEU A 296 6.76 -19.39 -29.00
CA LEU A 296 5.62 -19.91 -28.25
C LEU A 296 5.58 -19.32 -26.84
N ALA A 297 6.69 -19.35 -26.10
CA ALA A 297 6.75 -18.80 -24.74
C ALA A 297 6.29 -17.34 -24.70
N ILE A 298 6.80 -16.48 -25.59
CA ILE A 298 6.37 -15.07 -25.69
C ILE A 298 4.88 -14.97 -26.04
N SER A 299 4.40 -15.76 -27.01
CA SER A 299 2.99 -15.74 -27.42
C SER A 299 2.04 -16.09 -26.27
N PHE A 300 2.38 -17.12 -25.48
CA PHE A 300 1.58 -17.55 -24.33
C PHE A 300 1.71 -16.62 -23.14
N PHE A 301 2.89 -16.06 -22.89
CA PHE A 301 3.10 -15.00 -21.91
C PHE A 301 2.21 -13.79 -22.21
N CYS A 302 2.26 -13.25 -23.43
CA CYS A 302 1.41 -12.12 -23.83
C CYS A 302 -0.09 -12.49 -23.79
N THR A 303 -0.44 -13.73 -24.11
CA THR A 303 -1.83 -14.21 -23.99
C THR A 303 -2.27 -14.21 -22.54
N GLY A 304 -1.48 -14.76 -21.63
CA GLY A 304 -1.76 -14.76 -20.19
C GLY A 304 -1.88 -13.34 -19.63
N ALA A 305 -0.99 -12.44 -20.05
CA ALA A 305 -1.04 -11.03 -19.64
C ALA A 305 -2.34 -10.33 -20.08
N VAL A 306 -2.75 -10.49 -21.34
CA VAL A 306 -4.01 -9.91 -21.85
C VAL A 306 -5.22 -10.53 -21.16
N VAL A 307 -5.24 -11.85 -21.00
CA VAL A 307 -6.34 -12.56 -20.35
C VAL A 307 -6.49 -12.11 -18.90
N SER A 308 -5.39 -11.96 -18.17
CA SER A 308 -5.37 -11.42 -16.80
C SER A 308 -6.05 -10.04 -16.70
N VAL A 309 -5.72 -9.13 -17.61
CA VAL A 309 -6.36 -7.79 -17.65
C VAL A 309 -7.86 -7.88 -17.97
N LEU A 310 -8.28 -8.77 -18.87
CA LEU A 310 -9.69 -8.99 -19.19
C LEU A 310 -10.46 -9.57 -17.98
N GLU A 311 -9.81 -10.43 -17.19
CA GLU A 311 -10.41 -11.08 -16.03
C GLU A 311 -10.49 -10.18 -14.80
N LEU A 312 -9.78 -9.06 -14.78
CA LEU A 312 -9.78 -8.08 -13.69
C LEU A 312 -11.19 -7.60 -13.31
N ALA A 313 -12.17 -7.62 -14.23
CA ALA A 313 -13.55 -7.30 -13.89
C ALA A 313 -14.20 -8.29 -12.91
N CYS A 314 -13.77 -9.56 -12.94
CA CYS A 314 -14.24 -10.61 -12.04
C CYS A 314 -13.32 -10.76 -10.82
N THR A 315 -12.01 -10.79 -11.04
CA THR A 315 -11.02 -11.02 -9.97
C THR A 315 -10.66 -9.75 -9.19
N GLY A 316 -10.88 -8.58 -9.80
CA GLY A 316 -10.79 -7.26 -9.14
C GLY A 316 -11.68 -7.11 -7.92
N GLN A 317 -12.71 -7.96 -7.80
CA GLN A 317 -13.58 -8.05 -6.61
C GLN A 317 -12.81 -8.45 -5.35
N VAL A 318 -11.82 -9.34 -5.50
CA VAL A 318 -10.91 -9.73 -4.40
C VAL A 318 -9.67 -8.85 -4.40
N TYR A 319 -9.14 -8.58 -5.59
CA TYR A 319 -7.87 -7.88 -5.72
C TYR A 319 -7.92 -6.45 -5.19
N PHE A 320 -8.97 -5.68 -5.50
CA PHE A 320 -9.03 -4.27 -5.09
C PHE A 320 -9.18 -4.09 -3.57
N PRO A 321 -10.12 -4.77 -2.87
CA PRO A 321 -10.18 -4.68 -1.40
C PRO A 321 -8.93 -5.21 -0.71
N ALA A 322 -8.33 -6.30 -1.20
CA ALA A 322 -7.09 -6.83 -0.65
C ALA A 322 -5.93 -5.84 -0.83
N LEU A 323 -5.80 -5.21 -2.00
CA LEU A 323 -4.79 -4.20 -2.25
C LEU A 323 -5.00 -2.96 -1.38
N ALA A 324 -6.25 -2.50 -1.22
CA ALA A 324 -6.59 -1.39 -0.35
C ALA A 324 -6.28 -1.70 1.13
N TYR A 325 -6.49 -2.94 1.57
CA TYR A 325 -6.03 -3.41 2.87
C TYR A 325 -4.51 -3.36 2.98
N MET A 326 -3.77 -3.89 1.99
CA MET A 326 -2.30 -3.89 2.00
C MET A 326 -1.73 -2.47 2.03
N VAL A 327 -2.30 -1.54 1.28
CA VAL A 327 -1.86 -0.13 1.23
C VAL A 327 -2.16 0.60 2.54
N GLN A 328 -3.24 0.24 3.25
CA GLN A 328 -3.56 0.83 4.56
C GLN A 328 -2.74 0.20 5.70
N ALA A 329 -2.53 -1.12 5.65
CA ALA A 329 -1.82 -1.87 6.68
C ALA A 329 -0.29 -1.70 6.59
N SER A 330 0.22 -1.51 5.37
CA SER A 330 1.65 -1.32 5.11
C SER A 330 1.89 0.17 4.91
N GLY A 331 2.61 0.83 5.82
CA GLY A 331 3.03 2.23 5.66
C GLY A 331 3.84 2.49 4.38
N THR A 332 4.40 3.70 4.25
CA THR A 332 5.07 4.20 3.03
C THR A 332 6.46 3.61 2.74
N GLY A 333 6.67 2.30 2.85
CA GLY A 333 7.94 1.60 2.53
C GLY A 333 7.88 0.63 1.33
N SER A 334 8.91 -0.22 1.18
CA SER A 334 9.01 -1.30 0.17
C SER A 334 8.26 -2.59 0.53
N ALA A 335 7.85 -2.75 1.80
CA ALA A 335 7.01 -3.83 2.29
C ALA A 335 5.73 -4.12 1.46
N PRO A 336 5.02 -3.13 0.88
CA PRO A 336 3.82 -3.35 0.08
C PRO A 336 4.07 -4.14 -1.21
N ILE A 337 5.29 -4.09 -1.77
CA ILE A 337 5.65 -4.88 -2.95
C ILE A 337 5.79 -6.36 -2.57
N LEU A 338 6.38 -6.66 -1.41
CA LEU A 338 6.51 -8.04 -0.94
C LEU A 338 5.14 -8.67 -0.66
N TRP A 339 4.22 -7.93 -0.03
CA TRP A 339 2.84 -8.40 0.17
C TRP A 339 2.10 -8.61 -1.16
N LEU A 340 2.30 -7.72 -2.14
CA LEU A 340 1.75 -7.88 -3.48
C LEU A 340 2.28 -9.16 -4.16
N LEU A 341 3.59 -9.42 -4.06
CA LEU A 341 4.20 -10.63 -4.59
C LEU A 341 3.68 -11.88 -3.87
N LEU A 342 3.49 -11.83 -2.55
CA LEU A 342 2.88 -12.92 -1.79
C LEU A 342 1.46 -13.21 -2.26
N TYR A 343 0.62 -12.18 -2.40
CA TYR A 343 -0.73 -12.33 -2.93
C TYR A 343 -0.71 -12.98 -4.32
N ASN A 344 0.11 -12.46 -5.23
CA ASN A 344 0.18 -12.94 -6.60
C ASN A 344 0.75 -14.35 -6.69
N ALA A 345 1.69 -14.71 -5.80
CA ALA A 345 2.21 -16.07 -5.68
C ALA A 345 1.10 -17.02 -5.20
N ALA A 346 0.35 -16.64 -4.17
CA ALA A 346 -0.79 -17.42 -3.69
C ALA A 346 -1.89 -17.57 -4.75
N PHE A 347 -2.14 -16.53 -5.54
CA PHE A 347 -3.09 -16.53 -6.65
C PHE A 347 -2.73 -17.50 -7.77
N ILE A 348 -1.45 -17.62 -8.14
CA ILE A 348 -1.05 -18.55 -9.21
C ILE A 348 -0.94 -20.01 -8.75
N LEU A 349 -0.95 -20.30 -7.45
CA LEU A 349 -0.86 -21.67 -6.93
C LEU A 349 -2.00 -22.56 -7.42
N PRO A 350 -3.30 -22.18 -7.32
CA PRO A 350 -4.40 -22.96 -7.88
C PRO A 350 -4.27 -23.20 -9.40
N LEU A 351 -3.85 -22.19 -10.16
CA LEU A 351 -3.66 -22.32 -11.62
C LEU A 351 -2.55 -23.32 -11.94
N SER A 352 -1.45 -23.24 -11.20
CA SER A 352 -0.31 -24.16 -11.32
C SER A 352 -0.71 -25.59 -10.95
N ALA A 353 -1.52 -25.75 -9.90
CA ALA A 353 -2.06 -27.05 -9.50
C ALA A 353 -2.92 -27.67 -10.61
N ILE A 354 -3.78 -26.88 -11.29
CA ILE A 354 -4.58 -27.37 -12.42
C ILE A 354 -3.67 -27.84 -13.57
N LEU A 355 -2.62 -27.09 -13.91
CA LEU A 355 -1.65 -27.48 -14.92
C LEU A 355 -0.99 -28.83 -14.57
N VAL A 356 -0.52 -28.98 -13.33
CA VAL A 356 0.12 -30.23 -12.86
C VAL A 356 -0.87 -31.40 -12.89
N MET A 357 -2.12 -31.21 -12.44
CA MET A 357 -3.16 -32.24 -12.48
C MET A 357 -3.44 -32.74 -13.90
N VAL A 358 -3.56 -31.83 -14.87
CA VAL A 358 -3.80 -32.19 -16.28
C VAL A 358 -2.58 -32.90 -16.88
N LEU A 359 -1.35 -32.45 -16.57
CA LEU A 359 -0.12 -33.12 -17.02
C LEU A 359 0.04 -34.53 -16.41
N GLY A 360 -0.43 -34.71 -15.17
CA GLY A 360 -0.53 -36.00 -14.48
C GLY A 360 -1.59 -36.94 -15.05
N GLY A 361 -2.40 -36.49 -16.01
CA GLY A 361 -3.40 -37.31 -16.69
C GLY A 361 -4.80 -37.29 -16.07
N ILE A 362 -5.05 -36.41 -15.09
CA ILE A 362 -6.41 -36.22 -14.57
C ILE A 362 -7.29 -35.62 -15.68
N SER A 363 -8.46 -36.22 -15.90
CA SER A 363 -9.37 -35.75 -16.94
C SER A 363 -9.87 -34.33 -16.64
N GLN A 364 -9.91 -33.48 -17.66
CA GLN A 364 -10.40 -32.10 -17.51
C GLN A 364 -11.88 -32.06 -17.12
N ASP A 365 -12.66 -33.05 -17.55
CA ASP A 365 -14.07 -33.20 -17.15
C ASP A 365 -14.23 -33.53 -15.66
N SER A 366 -13.35 -34.38 -15.10
CA SER A 366 -13.30 -34.63 -13.66
C SER A 366 -13.02 -33.35 -12.89
N ILE A 367 -12.01 -32.58 -13.29
CA ILE A 367 -11.63 -31.31 -12.65
C ILE A 367 -12.77 -30.29 -12.75
N ARG A 368 -13.39 -30.16 -13.93
CA ARG A 368 -14.55 -29.30 -14.14
C ARG A 368 -15.75 -29.72 -13.29
N SER A 369 -16.04 -31.01 -13.21
CA SER A 369 -17.16 -31.54 -12.43
C SER A 369 -16.96 -31.29 -10.93
N PHE A 370 -15.74 -31.50 -10.41
CA PHE A 370 -15.38 -31.19 -9.03
C PHE A 370 -15.62 -29.71 -8.71
N PHE A 371 -15.16 -28.82 -9.59
CA PHE A 371 -15.36 -27.39 -9.39
C PHE A 371 -16.82 -26.97 -9.48
N SER A 372 -17.58 -27.51 -10.44
CA SER A 372 -19.01 -27.21 -10.57
C SER A 372 -19.81 -27.61 -9.33
N ARG A 373 -19.47 -28.74 -8.68
CA ARG A 373 -20.07 -29.19 -7.43
C ARG A 373 -19.72 -28.27 -6.25
N ASN A 374 -18.51 -27.71 -6.27
CA ASN A 374 -18.01 -26.83 -5.21
C ASN A 374 -18.19 -25.32 -5.50
N LEU A 375 -18.91 -24.96 -6.57
CA LEU A 375 -19.10 -23.57 -6.99
C LEU A 375 -19.77 -22.73 -5.90
N ALA A 376 -20.81 -23.28 -5.25
CA ALA A 376 -21.49 -22.62 -4.16
C ALA A 376 -20.57 -22.41 -2.95
N ALA A 377 -19.72 -23.40 -2.63
CA ALA A 377 -18.74 -23.30 -1.55
C ALA A 377 -17.67 -22.23 -1.85
N SER A 378 -17.14 -22.19 -3.07
CA SER A 378 -16.19 -21.16 -3.52
C SER A 378 -16.79 -19.75 -3.36
N LYS A 379 -18.05 -19.54 -3.76
CA LYS A 379 -18.76 -18.27 -3.56
C LYS A 379 -19.00 -17.92 -2.10
N ALA A 380 -19.33 -18.90 -1.27
CA ALA A 380 -19.49 -18.68 0.17
C ALA A 380 -18.15 -18.27 0.83
N VAL A 381 -17.04 -18.93 0.48
CA VAL A 381 -15.70 -18.59 0.96
C VAL A 381 -15.29 -17.16 0.54
N MET A 382 -15.53 -16.77 -0.72
CA MET A 382 -15.34 -15.39 -1.16
C MET A 382 -16.18 -14.40 -0.33
N GLY A 383 -17.44 -14.73 -0.06
CA GLY A 383 -18.31 -13.91 0.79
C GLY A 383 -17.76 -13.71 2.21
N VAL A 384 -17.28 -14.79 2.84
CA VAL A 384 -16.65 -14.74 4.16
C VAL A 384 -15.37 -13.90 4.14
N LEU A 385 -14.53 -14.08 3.12
CA LEU A 385 -13.32 -13.27 2.94
C LEU A 385 -13.66 -11.78 2.82
N PHE A 386 -14.66 -11.42 2.00
CA PHE A 386 -15.07 -10.02 1.83
C PHE A 386 -15.66 -9.42 3.11
N LEU A 387 -16.43 -10.18 3.88
CA LEU A 387 -16.87 -9.75 5.21
C LEU A 387 -15.68 -9.50 6.13
N ALA A 388 -14.72 -10.43 6.18
CA ALA A 388 -13.54 -10.32 7.03
C ALA A 388 -12.69 -9.10 6.64
N LEU A 389 -12.39 -8.92 5.35
CA LEU A 389 -11.66 -7.76 4.86
C LEU A 389 -12.42 -6.45 5.14
N GLY A 390 -13.72 -6.41 4.87
CA GLY A 390 -14.55 -5.23 5.14
C GLY A 390 -14.58 -4.86 6.63
N ALA A 391 -14.72 -5.86 7.51
CA ALA A 391 -14.69 -5.66 8.96
C ALA A 391 -13.31 -5.19 9.44
N ILE A 392 -12.23 -5.81 8.97
CA ILE A 392 -10.85 -5.42 9.31
C ILE A 392 -10.60 -3.97 8.89
N MET A 393 -10.96 -3.60 7.65
CA MET A 393 -10.74 -2.25 7.13
C MET A 393 -11.57 -1.20 7.86
N TYR A 394 -12.82 -1.52 8.22
CA TYR A 394 -13.68 -0.66 9.00
C TYR A 394 -13.11 -0.43 10.42
N LEU A 395 -12.71 -1.50 11.09
CA LEU A 395 -12.14 -1.46 12.43
C LEU A 395 -10.79 -0.73 12.43
N SER A 396 -9.89 -1.04 11.49
CA SER A 396 -8.59 -0.35 11.39
C SER A 396 -8.73 1.13 11.09
N GLY A 397 -9.73 1.52 10.28
CA GLY A 397 -10.02 2.93 10.00
C GLY A 397 -10.69 3.69 11.17
N SER A 398 -11.26 2.97 12.13
CA SER A 398 -11.85 3.53 13.35
C SER A 398 -10.89 3.66 14.52
N ILE A 399 -9.77 2.92 14.52
CA ILE A 399 -8.74 2.94 15.57
C ILE A 399 -7.74 4.11 15.40
N ALA A 400 -7.78 4.80 14.25
CA ALA A 400 -7.01 6.02 13.98
C ALA A 400 -7.80 7.32 14.27
N LEU A 401 -8.73 7.26 15.24
CA LEU A 401 -9.50 8.36 15.82
C LEU A 401 -9.31 8.32 17.34
#